data_AF-A0A821HJT4-F1
#
_entry.id   AF-A0A821HJT4-F1
#
_cell.length_a   1.000
_cell.length_b   1.000
_cell.length_c   1.000
_cell.angle_alpha   90.00
_cell.angle_beta   90.00
_cell.angle_gamma   90.00
#
_symmetry.space_group_name_H-M   'P 1'
#
loop_
_entity.id
_entity.type
_entity.pdbx_description
1 polymer ?
#
loop_
_entity_poly.entity_id
_entity_poly.type
_entity_poly.pdbx_seq_one_letter_code
_entity_poly.pdbx_strand_id
1 'polypeptide(L)'
;MNIKNLSARPDEQEVLIIPFSVFKVMKIKRNYLEDSTASISIEIELEECEDVIDDNKESESALSDKASRSSSLLSSDKDIKDTE
;
A
#
# COMPACT_ATOMS: atom_id res chain seq x y z
N MET A 1 -12.14 12.07 6.69
CA MET A 1 -13.53 12.20 6.20
C MET A 1 -14.51 11.81 7.31
N ASN A 2 -15.54 12.61 7.61
CA ASN A 2 -16.53 12.31 8.65
C ASN A 2 -17.71 11.52 8.05
N ILE A 3 -18.02 10.34 8.60
CA ILE A 3 -19.06 9.43 8.09
C ILE A 3 -20.34 9.42 8.94
N LYS A 4 -20.51 10.37 9.86
CA LYS A 4 -21.59 10.40 10.85
C LYS A 4 -22.99 10.12 10.29
N ASN A 5 -23.32 10.73 9.15
CA ASN A 5 -24.66 10.59 8.55
C ASN A 5 -24.86 9.28 7.76
N LEU A 6 -23.79 8.52 7.56
CA LEU A 6 -23.79 7.22 6.87
C LEU A 6 -23.61 6.06 7.85
N SER A 7 -23.17 6.34 9.09
CA SER A 7 -22.94 5.33 10.11
C SER A 7 -24.25 4.79 10.67
N ALA A 8 -24.28 3.48 10.94
CA ALA A 8 -25.34 2.85 11.72
C ALA A 8 -25.37 3.33 13.18
N ARG A 9 -24.29 3.98 13.64
CA ARG A 9 -24.10 4.50 15.01
C ARG A 9 -23.65 5.96 14.95
N PRO A 10 -24.55 6.91 14.60
CA PRO A 10 -24.20 8.31 14.36
C PRO A 10 -23.81 9.09 15.63
N ASP A 11 -24.03 8.51 16.81
CA ASP A 11 -23.55 9.01 18.10
C ASP A 11 -22.05 8.77 18.29
N GLU A 12 -21.49 7.77 17.60
CA GLU A 12 -20.05 7.52 17.57
C GLU A 12 -19.39 8.50 16.59
N GLN A 13 -18.36 9.23 17.05
CA GLN A 13 -17.61 10.18 16.23
C GLN A 13 -16.60 9.44 15.35
N GLU A 14 -17.11 8.60 14.46
CA GLU A 14 -16.27 7.74 13.60
C GLU A 14 -15.52 8.55 12.54
N VAL A 15 -14.27 8.15 12.31
CA VAL A 15 -13.43 8.65 11.22
C VAL A 15 -13.02 7.46 10.37
N LEU A 16 -13.35 7.52 9.08
CA LEU A 16 -12.93 6.51 8.10
C LEU A 16 -11.59 6.90 7.48
N ILE A 17 -10.62 6.01 7.58
CA ILE A 17 -9.34 6.06 6.86
C ILE A 17 -9.50 5.23 5.58
N ILE A 18 -9.16 5.81 4.43
CA ILE A 18 -9.29 5.10 3.15
C ILE A 18 -8.12 4.12 2.94
N PRO A 19 -8.32 3.04 2.16
CA PRO A 19 -7.21 2.17 1.76
C PRO A 19 -6.09 2.97 1.10
N PHE A 20 -4.85 2.55 1.33
CA PHE A 20 -3.62 3.18 0.82
C PHE A 20 -3.30 4.58 1.36
N SER A 21 -4.01 5.09 2.36
CA SER A 21 -3.57 6.25 3.12
C SER A 21 -2.17 6.01 3.71
N VAL A 22 -1.29 7.00 3.54
CA VAL A 22 0.09 6.94 4.03
C VAL A 22 0.20 7.74 5.33
N PHE A 23 0.81 7.13 6.34
CA PHE A 23 1.06 7.77 7.62
C PHE A 23 2.52 7.67 8.00
N LYS A 24 3.07 8.76 8.52
CA LYS A 24 4.37 8.77 9.18
C LYS A 24 4.19 8.30 10.62
N VAL A 25 5.00 7.32 11.02
CA VAL A 25 5.04 6.85 12.41
C VAL A 25 5.82 7.85 13.24
N MET A 26 5.14 8.50 14.17
CA MET A 26 5.73 9.52 15.04
C MET A 26 6.27 8.92 16.33
N LYS A 27 5.51 7.99 16.93
CA LYS A 27 5.87 7.37 18.20
C LYS A 27 5.26 5.98 18.35
N ILE A 28 5.99 5.10 19.02
CA ILE A 28 5.51 3.78 19.43
C ILE A 28 5.78 3.63 20.93
N LYS A 29 4.73 3.43 21.72
CA LYS A 29 4.83 3.16 23.16
C LYS A 29 4.31 1.76 23.46
N ARG A 30 5.09 0.98 24.20
CA ARG A 30 4.69 -0.34 24.70
C ARG A 30 4.35 -0.21 26.18
N ASN A 31 3.13 -0.57 26.54
CA ASN A 31 2.66 -0.61 27.92
C ASN A 31 2.52 -2.08 28.33
N TYR A 32 3.33 -2.49 29.30
CA TYR A 32 3.22 -3.79 29.93
C TYR A 32 2.17 -3.69 31.03
N LEU A 33 1.10 -4.49 30.91
CA LEU A 33 0.06 -4.52 31.93
C LEU A 33 0.56 -5.37 33.10
N GLU A 34 0.71 -4.76 34.27
CA GLU A 34 1.32 -5.39 35.45
C GLU A 34 0.60 -6.68 35.91
N ASP A 35 -0.68 -6.84 35.56
CA ASP A 35 -1.53 -7.98 35.99
C ASP A 35 -1.80 -9.03 34.89
N SER A 36 -1.18 -8.91 33.72
CA SER A 36 -1.35 -9.88 32.62
C SER A 36 0.01 -10.25 32.03
N THR A 37 0.47 -11.46 32.34
CA THR A 37 1.70 -12.04 31.77
C THR A 37 1.64 -12.24 30.25
N ALA A 38 0.51 -11.99 29.60
CA ALA A 38 0.29 -12.31 28.19
C ALA A 38 -0.18 -11.12 27.34
N SER A 39 -0.43 -9.94 27.92
CA SER A 39 -0.99 -8.80 27.17
C SER A 39 -0.04 -7.61 27.15
N ILE A 40 0.40 -7.27 25.94
CA ILE A 40 1.07 -6.00 25.65
C ILE A 40 0.05 -5.07 25.00
N SER A 41 -0.07 -3.86 25.55
CA SER A 41 -0.75 -2.75 24.88
C SER A 41 0.28 -1.95 24.09
N ILE A 42 0.01 -1.69 22.81
CA ILE A 42 0.85 -0.85 21.95
C ILE A 42 0.04 0.37 21.55
N GLU A 43 0.58 1.54 21.85
CA GLU A 43 0.04 2.83 21.43
C GLU A 43 0.94 3.38 20.31
N ILE A 44 0.33 3.76 19.18
CA ILE A 44 1.01 4.25 18.00
C ILE A 44 0.48 5.63 17.67
N GLU A 45 1.37 6.62 17.61
CA GLU A 45 1.06 7.97 17.17
C GLU A 45 1.45 8.11 15.70
N LEU A 46 0.50 8.56 14.88
CA LEU A 46 0.60 8.64 13.43
C LEU A 46 0.28 10.06 12.97
N GLU A 47 1.00 10.53 11.95
CA GLU A 47 0.74 11.78 11.23
C GLU A 47 0.38 11.43 9.77
N GLU A 48 -0.75 11.93 9.26
CA GLU A 48 -1.15 11.70 7.86
C GLU A 48 -0.19 12.44 6.93
N CYS A 49 0.35 11.73 5.94
CA CYS A 49 1.22 12.34 4.95
C CYS A 49 0.36 12.99 3.84
N GLU A 50 0.75 14.18 3.40
CA GLU A 50 0.21 14.76 2.17
C GLU A 50 0.80 14.04 0.96
N ASP A 51 -0.02 13.80 -0.06
CA ASP A 51 0.46 13.36 -1.36
C ASP A 51 1.26 14.51 -1.99
N VAL A 52 2.59 14.39 -1.98
CA VAL A 52 3.46 15.29 -2.74
C VAL A 52 3.29 14.94 -4.22
N ILE A 53 2.31 15.53 -4.88
CA ILE A 53 2.26 15.58 -6.33
C ILE A 53 3.30 16.61 -6.76
N ASP A 54 4.50 16.11 -7.08
CA ASP A 54 5.57 16.92 -7.66
C ASP A 54 5.24 17.10 -9.16
N ASP A 55 4.41 18.10 -9.49
CA ASP A 55 4.00 18.44 -10.88
C ASP A 55 5.19 18.88 -11.77
N ASN A 56 6.43 18.82 -11.29
CA ASN A 56 7.65 19.32 -11.94
C ASN A 56 8.73 18.25 -12.18
N LYS A 57 8.33 17.06 -12.64
CA LYS A 57 9.23 16.20 -13.44
C LYS A 57 8.66 15.98 -14.83
N GLU A 58 8.60 17.06 -15.62
CA GLU A 58 8.84 16.95 -17.06
C GLU A 58 10.20 16.28 -17.23
N SER A 59 10.16 14.97 -17.46
CA SER A 59 11.32 14.18 -17.84
C SER A 59 11.58 14.45 -19.31
N GLU A 60 12.16 15.62 -19.62
CA GLU A 60 12.90 15.79 -20.86
C GLU A 60 14.11 14.84 -20.83
N SER A 61 13.98 13.68 -21.47
CA SER A 61 15.10 13.12 -22.21
C SER A 61 14.59 12.52 -23.51
N ALA A 62 14.99 13.18 -24.59
CA ALA A 62 14.60 12.97 -25.95
C ALA A 62 14.97 11.58 -26.52
N LEU A 63 14.12 11.10 -27.43
CA LEU A 63 14.44 10.45 -28.71
C LEU A 63 15.85 9.84 -28.89
N SER A 64 15.90 8.50 -28.97
CA SER A 64 16.83 7.66 -29.76
C SER A 64 16.46 6.20 -29.47
N ASP A 65 16.15 5.26 -30.37
CA ASP A 65 16.25 5.14 -31.83
C ASP A 65 15.15 4.20 -32.34
N LYS A 66 14.73 4.41 -33.59
CA LYS A 66 14.02 3.38 -34.37
C LYS A 66 15.02 2.27 -34.77
N ALA A 67 14.83 1.06 -34.26
CA ALA A 67 15.22 -0.21 -34.90
C ALA A 67 14.71 -1.36 -34.03
N SER A 68 14.21 -2.50 -34.48
CA SER A 68 13.83 -3.01 -35.80
C SER A 68 12.98 -4.25 -35.47
N ARG A 69 11.97 -4.52 -36.29
CA ARG A 69 11.17 -5.74 -36.22
C ARG A 69 12.07 -6.97 -36.44
N SER A 70 12.03 -7.91 -35.50
CA SER A 70 12.46 -9.30 -35.72
C SER A 70 11.48 -10.24 -35.06
N SER A 71 10.45 -10.66 -35.81
CA SER A 71 9.64 -11.82 -35.50
C SER A 71 10.40 -13.09 -35.94
N SER A 72 10.78 -13.95 -35.00
CA SER A 72 11.13 -15.36 -35.22
C SER A 72 10.87 -16.11 -33.90
N LEU A 73 9.82 -16.94 -33.83
CA LEU A 73 9.86 -18.39 -34.09
C LEU A 73 10.93 -19.09 -33.24
N LEU A 74 10.46 -19.89 -32.26
CA LEU A 74 11.07 -21.06 -31.60
C LEU A 74 10.36 -21.18 -30.23
N SER A 75 9.74 -22.27 -29.80
CA SER A 75 9.26 -23.51 -30.40
C SER A 75 8.35 -24.10 -29.33
N SER A 76 7.22 -24.67 -29.74
CA SER A 76 6.27 -25.32 -28.85
C SER A 76 6.87 -26.62 -28.32
N ASP A 77 7.46 -26.60 -27.12
CA ASP A 77 7.79 -27.84 -26.43
C ASP A 77 6.54 -28.37 -25.74
N LYS A 78 5.90 -29.29 -26.45
CA LYS A 78 4.98 -30.28 -25.90
C LYS A 78 5.77 -31.39 -25.20
N ASP A 79 5.05 -32.06 -24.30
CA ASP A 79 5.26 -33.43 -23.82
C ASP A 79 6.12 -33.62 -22.55
N ILE A 80 5.52 -33.32 -21.39
CA ILE A 80 5.74 -34.17 -20.20
C ILE A 80 4.63 -35.22 -20.23
N LYS A 81 4.99 -36.46 -20.54
CA LYS A 81 4.12 -37.62 -20.41
C LYS A 81 4.16 -38.12 -18.96
N ASP A 82 2.96 -38.36 -18.44
CA ASP A 82 2.67 -39.06 -17.19
C ASP A 82 3.18 -40.52 -17.15
N THR A 83 3.28 -41.06 -15.92
CA THR A 83 3.21 -42.49 -15.49
C THR A 83 4.39 -43.40 -15.87
N GLU A 84 4.95 -44.25 -15.00
CA GLU A 84 4.54 -44.86 -13.71
C GLU A 84 5.64 -44.80 -12.64
#